data_AF-A0A2M7CPM4-F1
#
_entry.id   AF-A0A2M7CPM4-F1
#
_cell.length_a   1.000
_cell.length_b   1.000
_cell.length_c   1.000
_cell.angle_alpha   90.00
_cell.angle_beta   90.00
_cell.angle_gamma   90.00
#
_symmetry.space_group_name_H-M   'P 1'
#
loop_
_entity.id
_entity.type
_entity.pdbx_description
1 polymer ?
#
loop_
_entity_poly.entity_id
_entity_poly.type
_entity_poly.pdbx_seq_one_letter_code
_entity_poly.pdbx_strand_id
1 'polypeptide(L)'
;LIGLVLVLIVRFAFGKNVNVGEAVIWGMLGNILGIGFAAISDIWINGYSPAAAIVGEFLPAAGPNLIFAAILVPLLVGAYAAVQKQSGR
;
A
#
# COMPACT_ATOMS: atom_id res chain seq x y z
N LEU A 1 -12.70 -5.52 -6.54
CA LEU A 1 -13.79 -4.85 -5.78
C LEU A 1 -13.34 -4.42 -4.38
N ILE A 2 -12.83 -5.34 -3.54
CA ILE A 2 -12.43 -5.01 -2.16
C ILE A 2 -11.38 -3.90 -2.08
N GLY A 3 -10.32 -3.95 -2.90
CA GLY A 3 -9.27 -2.90 -2.91
C GLY A 3 -9.79 -1.51 -3.33
N LEU A 4 -10.73 -1.44 -4.27
CA LEU A 4 -11.34 -0.17 -4.71
C LEU A 4 -12.19 0.45 -3.58
N VAL A 5 -12.96 -0.39 -2.88
CA VAL A 5 -13.76 0.04 -1.71
C VAL A 5 -12.83 0.55 -0.60
N LEU A 6 -11.70 -0.11 -0.37
CA LEU A 6 -10.71 0.28 0.63
C LEU A 6 -10.06 1.63 0.31
N VAL A 7 -9.69 1.85 -0.96
CA VAL A 7 -9.15 3.13 -1.44
C VAL A 7 -10.17 4.25 -1.28
N LEU A 8 -11.45 4.01 -1.59
CA LEU A 8 -12.52 5.00 -1.41
C LEU A 8 -12.75 5.32 0.06
N ILE A 9 -12.78 4.32 0.95
CA ILE A 9 -12.91 4.53 2.40
C ILE A 9 -11.75 5.38 2.91
N VAL A 10 -10.50 5.05 2.55
CA VAL A 10 -9.33 5.84 2.94
C VAL A 10 -9.43 7.28 2.42
N ARG A 11 -9.77 7.46 1.14
CA ARG A 11 -9.91 8.77 0.49
C ARG A 11 -10.90 9.68 1.22
N PHE A 12 -12.06 9.15 1.63
CA PHE A 12 -13.10 9.94 2.28
C PHE A 12 -12.96 10.02 3.81
N ALA A 13 -12.39 9.01 4.47
CA ALA A 13 -12.15 9.02 5.91
C ALA A 13 -10.98 9.92 6.32
N PHE A 14 -9.93 10.03 5.50
CA PHE A 14 -8.75 10.84 5.79
C PHE A 14 -8.74 12.21 5.10
N GLY A 15 -9.83 12.61 4.43
CA GLY A 15 -9.91 13.88 3.70
C GLY A 15 -9.65 15.15 4.52
N LYS A 16 -9.63 15.06 5.85
CA LYS A 16 -9.30 16.17 6.76
C LYS A 16 -7.79 16.34 7.03
N ASN A 17 -6.96 15.33 6.74
CA ASN A 17 -5.51 15.36 6.91
C ASN A 17 -4.83 14.96 5.60
N VAL A 18 -4.61 15.96 4.72
CA VAL A 18 -4.01 15.78 3.38
C VAL A 18 -2.71 14.98 3.44
N ASN A 19 -1.86 15.25 4.46
CA ASN A 19 -0.58 14.57 4.67
C ASN A 19 -0.73 13.06 4.92
N VAL A 20 -1.78 12.65 5.65
CA VAL A 20 -2.07 11.23 5.90
C VAL A 20 -2.61 10.57 4.63
N GLY A 21 -3.54 11.22 3.94
CA GLY A 21 -4.11 10.71 2.70
C GLY A 21 -3.04 10.50 1.61
N GLU A 22 -2.13 11.46 1.43
CA GLU A 22 -1.01 11.35 0.50
C GLU A 22 -0.07 10.20 0.88
N ALA A 23 0.36 10.12 2.15
CA ALA A 23 1.24 9.06 2.61
C ALA A 23 0.65 7.66 2.36
N VAL A 24 -0.65 7.48 2.61
CA VAL A 24 -1.32 6.19 2.37
C VAL A 24 -1.37 5.87 0.88
N ILE A 25 -1.74 6.82 0.02
CA ILE A 25 -1.82 6.60 -1.42
C ILE A 25 -0.45 6.25 -1.99
N TRP A 26 0.60 6.99 -1.62
CA TRP A 26 1.97 6.69 -2.05
C TRP A 26 2.48 5.36 -1.49
N GLY A 27 2.16 5.03 -0.24
CA GLY A 27 2.50 3.73 0.36
C GLY A 27 1.82 2.55 -0.33
N MET A 28 0.55 2.71 -0.71
CA MET A 28 -0.19 1.71 -1.49
C MET A 28 0.38 1.56 -2.91
N LEU A 29 0.70 2.68 -3.57
CA LEU A 29 1.29 2.67 -4.91
C LEU A 29 2.67 1.99 -4.90
N GLY A 30 3.51 2.30 -3.91
CA GLY A 30 4.80 1.64 -3.72
C GLY A 30 4.68 0.14 -3.51
N ASN A 31 3.70 -0.31 -2.72
CA ASN A 31 3.42 -1.74 -2.54
C ASN A 31 3.02 -2.43 -3.86
N ILE A 32 2.10 -1.83 -4.61
CA ILE A 32 1.67 -2.38 -5.90
C ILE A 32 2.85 -2.48 -6.87
N LEU A 33 3.68 -1.43 -6.96
CA LEU A 33 4.82 -1.41 -7.87
C LEU A 33 5.90 -2.42 -7.46
N GLY A 34 6.23 -2.52 -6.17
CA GLY A 34 7.24 -3.45 -5.67
C GLY A 34 6.83 -4.91 -5.87
N ILE A 35 5.60 -5.27 -5.48
CA ILE A 35 5.08 -6.64 -5.64
C ILE A 35 4.86 -6.94 -7.12
N GLY A 36 4.38 -5.96 -7.90
CA GLY A 36 4.21 -6.07 -9.35
C GLY A 36 5.53 -6.36 -10.05
N PHE A 37 6.58 -5.63 -9.71
CA PHE A 37 7.92 -5.86 -10.25
C PHE A 37 8.46 -7.26 -9.90
N ALA A 38 8.26 -7.71 -8.66
CA ALA A 38 8.68 -9.05 -8.23
C ALA A 38 7.97 -10.14 -9.04
N ALA A 39 6.63 -10.13 -9.09
CA ALA A 39 5.83 -11.11 -9.82
C ALA A 39 6.13 -11.08 -11.34
N ILE A 40 6.34 -9.90 -11.90
CA ILE A 40 6.74 -9.74 -13.30
C ILE A 40 8.11 -10.42 -13.50
N SER A 41 9.07 -10.19 -12.61
CA SER A 41 10.40 -10.82 -12.67
C SER A 41 10.35 -12.35 -12.61
N ASP A 42 9.42 -12.94 -11.85
CA ASP A 42 9.25 -14.39 -11.74
C ASP A 42 8.86 -15.07 -13.07
N ILE A 43 8.27 -14.32 -14.01
CA ILE A 43 7.99 -14.83 -15.37
C ILE A 43 9.29 -15.16 -16.11
N TRP A 44 10.31 -14.30 -16.04
CA TRP A 44 11.59 -14.53 -16.74
C TRP A 44 12.57 -15.35 -15.91
N ILE A 45 12.60 -15.18 -14.59
CA ILE A 45 13.56 -15.85 -13.71
C ILE A 45 13.14 -17.29 -13.45
N ASN A 46 11.86 -17.49 -13.08
CA ASN A 46 11.34 -18.78 -12.65
C ASN A 46 10.48 -19.47 -13.72
N GLY A 47 10.27 -18.82 -14.87
CA GLY A 47 9.54 -19.39 -16.01
C GLY A 47 8.03 -19.51 -15.78
N TYR A 48 7.47 -18.75 -14.84
CA TYR A 48 6.05 -18.79 -14.55
C TYR A 48 5.21 -18.25 -15.70
N SER A 49 4.03 -18.85 -15.90
CA SER A 49 3.03 -18.27 -16.81
C SER A 49 2.56 -16.91 -16.26
N PRO A 50 2.17 -15.96 -17.12
CA PRO A 50 1.62 -14.67 -16.67
C PRO A 50 0.41 -14.84 -15.73
N ALA A 51 -0.40 -15.89 -15.92
CA ALA A 51 -1.50 -16.21 -15.04
C ALA A 51 -1.02 -16.65 -13.64
N ALA A 52 0.03 -17.47 -13.56
CA ALA A 52 0.61 -17.90 -12.29
C ALA A 52 1.25 -16.73 -11.53
N ALA A 53 2.03 -15.88 -12.20
CA ALA A 53 2.64 -14.70 -11.59
C ALA A 53 1.59 -13.70 -11.07
N ILE A 54 0.54 -13.41 -11.85
CA ILE A 54 -0.46 -12.39 -11.46
C ILE A 54 -1.45 -12.93 -10.42
N VAL A 55 -2.02 -14.11 -10.66
CA VAL A 55 -3.09 -14.65 -9.81
C VAL A 55 -2.52 -15.44 -8.63
N GLY A 56 -1.40 -16.14 -8.84
CA GLY A 56 -0.76 -16.97 -7.82
C GLY A 56 0.11 -16.19 -6.84
N GLU A 57 0.73 -15.09 -7.27
CA GLU A 57 1.69 -14.36 -6.44
C GLU A 57 1.27 -12.91 -6.20
N PHE A 58 1.07 -12.12 -7.27
CA PHE A 58 0.80 -10.69 -7.16
C PHE A 58 -0.51 -10.39 -6.39
N LEU A 59 -1.65 -10.96 -6.80
CA LEU A 59 -2.95 -10.73 -6.14
C LEU A 59 -2.95 -11.10 -4.65
N PRO A 60 -2.54 -12.32 -4.25
CA PRO A 60 -2.53 -12.71 -2.84
C PRO A 60 -1.47 -11.98 -2.01
N ALA A 61 -0.38 -11.49 -2.61
CA ALA A 61 0.58 -10.64 -1.91
C ALA A 61 0.09 -9.18 -1.79
N ALA A 62 -0.44 -8.60 -2.86
CA ALA A 62 -0.86 -7.20 -2.88
C ALA A 62 -2.08 -6.94 -2.00
N GLY A 63 -3.05 -7.86 -1.94
CA GLY A 63 -4.28 -7.70 -1.16
C GLY A 63 -4.03 -7.36 0.32
N PRO A 64 -3.38 -8.25 1.10
CA PRO A 64 -3.06 -8.02 2.50
C PRO A 64 -2.14 -6.81 2.71
N ASN A 65 -1.14 -6.61 1.84
CA ASN A 65 -0.22 -5.48 1.94
C ASN A 65 -0.92 -4.13 1.79
N LEU A 66 -1.92 -4.03 0.90
CA LEU A 66 -2.72 -2.83 0.77
C LEU A 66 -3.59 -2.55 2.00
N ILE A 67 -4.13 -3.59 2.63
CA ILE A 67 -4.85 -3.46 3.91
C ILE A 67 -3.90 -2.95 4.99
N PHE A 68 -2.69 -3.51 5.08
CA PHE A 68 -1.69 -3.05 6.04
C PHE A 68 -1.25 -1.61 5.76
N ALA A 69 -1.04 -1.23 4.50
CA ALA A 69 -0.74 0.15 4.14
C ALA A 69 -1.88 1.11 4.59
N ALA A 70 -3.14 0.71 4.42
CA ALA A 70 -4.29 1.51 4.84
C ALA A 70 -4.37 1.77 6.35
N ILE A 71 -3.83 0.85 7.17
CA ILE A 71 -3.94 0.90 8.63
C ILE A 71 -2.65 1.43 9.27
N LEU A 72 -1.51 0.89 8.86
CA LEU A 72 -0.21 1.18 9.47
C LEU A 72 0.36 2.53 9.04
N VAL A 73 0.12 2.97 7.81
CA VAL A 73 0.65 4.26 7.33
C VAL A 73 0.02 5.45 8.07
N PRO A 74 -1.32 5.52 8.27
CA PRO A 74 -1.91 6.58 9.09
C PRO A 74 -1.40 6.58 10.53
N LEU A 75 -1.25 5.38 11.11
CA LEU A 75 -0.71 5.22 12.46
C LEU A 75 0.72 5.78 12.53
N LEU A 76 1.57 5.45 11.55
CA LEU A 76 2.95 5.93 11.46
C LEU A 76 3.01 7.45 11.32
N VAL A 77 2.21 8.04 10.42
CA VAL A 77 2.18 9.49 10.22
C VAL A 77 1.69 10.21 11.48
N GLY A 78 0.68 9.67 12.16
CA GLY A 78 0.20 10.21 13.43
C GLY A 78 1.26 10.16 14.54
N ALA A 79 1.97 9.02 14.66
CA ALA A 79 3.07 8.87 15.60
C ALA A 79 4.24 9.82 15.29
N TYR A 80 4.60 9.95 14.02
CA TYR A 80 5.65 10.87 13.58
C TYR A 80 5.32 12.33 13.95
N ALA A 81 4.09 12.77 13.69
CA ALA A 81 3.64 14.12 14.05
C ALA A 81 3.68 14.37 15.57
N ALA A 82 3.31 13.37 16.37
CA ALA A 82 3.39 13.46 17.83
C ALA A 82 4.83 13.60 18.33
N VAL A 83 5.75 12.79 17.77
CA VAL A 83 7.19 12.88 18.08
C VAL A 83 7.78 14.22 17.64
N GLN A 84 7.43 14.69 16.44
CA GLN A 84 7.89 15.98 15.92
C GLN A 84 7.49 17.13 16.87
N LYS A 85 6.23 17.14 17.32
CA LYS A 85 5.74 18.13 18.30
C LYS A 85 6.48 18.05 19.64
N GLN A 86 6.81 16.85 20.12
CA GLN A 86 7.56 16.67 21.37
C GLN A 86 9.03 17.09 21.24
N SER A 87 9.61 16.93 20.05
CA SER A 87 11.01 17.28 19.77
C SER A 87 11.21 18.76 19.40
N GLY A 88 10.14 19.57 19.45
CA GLY A 88 10.21 21.03 19.30
C GLY A 88 10.47 21.50 17.87
N ARG A 89 10.16 20.67 16.87
CA ARG A 89 10.28 20.98 15.44
C ARG A 89 8.92 21.08 14.76
#